data_AF-A0A2X1NEV0-F1
#
_entry.id   AF-A0A2X1NEV0-F1
#
_cell.length_a   1.000
_cell.length_b   1.000
_cell.length_c   1.000
_cell.angle_alpha   90.00
_cell.angle_beta   90.00
_cell.angle_gamma   90.00
#
_symmetry.space_group_name_H-M   'P 1'
#
loop_
_entity.id
_entity.type
_entity.pdbx_description
1 polymer ?
#
loop_
_entity_poly.entity_id
_entity_poly.type
_entity_poly.pdbx_seq_one_letter_code
_entity_poly.pdbx_strand_id
1 'polypeptide(L)'
;MGMLEREMKNLARQAGGAHKTVHDRIAMAERFCERLTELNVQIRYVHHLKAKHIEAYIQMRLAQGIQKQTLHNETAAIRKILTQAGREKLAQSERISNKSLGLAGVSRNGTRKAITPEYYQQMAETARLKDAGLAAALELARLMGYVHRRRYAVHVHC
;
A
#
# COMPACT_ATOMS: atom_id res chain seq x y z
N MET A 1 -13.86 17.23 -5.56
CA MET A 1 -12.97 16.25 -6.22
C MET A 1 -12.35 16.92 -7.44
N GLY A 2 -11.03 17.12 -7.44
CA GLY A 2 -10.35 17.79 -8.55
C GLY A 2 -10.35 16.94 -9.82
N MET A 3 -10.21 17.57 -11.00
CA MET A 3 -10.17 16.86 -12.28
C MET A 3 -9.03 15.83 -12.34
N LEU A 4 -7.85 16.20 -11.83
CA LEU A 4 -6.68 15.32 -11.73
C LEU A 4 -6.96 14.12 -10.83
N GLU A 5 -7.57 14.33 -9.68
CA GLU A 5 -7.88 13.28 -8.72
C GLU A 5 -8.81 12.23 -9.34
N ARG A 6 -9.86 12.68 -10.05
CA ARG A 6 -10.77 11.79 -10.79
C ARG A 6 -10.03 10.98 -11.85
N GLU A 7 -9.17 11.64 -12.63
CA GLU A 7 -8.38 10.98 -13.68
C GLU A 7 -7.45 9.92 -13.09
N MET A 8 -6.69 10.26 -12.03
CA MET A 8 -5.77 9.32 -11.38
C MET A 8 -6.50 8.12 -10.77
N LYS A 9 -7.67 8.31 -10.16
CA LYS A 9 -8.52 7.22 -9.66
C LYS A 9 -8.96 6.28 -10.77
N ASN A 10 -9.37 6.84 -11.92
CA ASN A 10 -9.80 6.04 -13.06
C ASN A 10 -8.64 5.23 -13.66
N LEU A 11 -7.47 5.86 -13.82
CA LEU A 11 -6.25 5.18 -14.26
C LEU A 11 -5.81 4.07 -13.29
N ALA A 12 -5.95 4.30 -11.98
CA ALA A 12 -5.67 3.28 -10.97
C ALA A 12 -6.57 2.05 -11.09
N ARG A 13 -7.86 2.24 -11.44
CA ARG A 13 -8.81 1.15 -11.72
C ARG A 13 -8.49 0.43 -13.03
N GLN A 14 -8.26 1.19 -14.11
CA GLN A 14 -7.95 0.64 -15.44
C GLN A 14 -6.67 -0.19 -15.45
N ALA A 15 -5.68 0.18 -14.62
CA ALA A 15 -4.44 -0.57 -14.49
C ALA A 15 -4.61 -2.00 -13.94
N GLY A 16 -5.83 -2.40 -13.52
CA GLY A 16 -6.22 -3.78 -13.20
C GLY A 16 -5.50 -4.39 -11.98
N GLY A 17 -5.90 -5.59 -11.55
CA GLY A 17 -5.29 -6.31 -10.42
C GLY A 17 -6.30 -6.64 -9.31
N ALA A 18 -5.83 -7.29 -8.24
CA ALA A 18 -6.70 -7.68 -7.13
C ALA A 18 -7.37 -6.46 -6.47
N HIS A 19 -8.57 -6.65 -5.93
CA HIS A 19 -9.38 -5.59 -5.31
C HIS A 19 -8.56 -4.73 -4.33
N LYS A 20 -7.81 -5.37 -3.42
CA LYS A 20 -6.95 -4.65 -2.45
C LYS A 20 -5.86 -3.82 -3.13
N THR A 21 -5.26 -4.31 -4.21
CA THR A 21 -4.20 -3.61 -4.95
C THR A 21 -4.75 -2.41 -5.74
N VAL A 22 -5.98 -2.51 -6.26
CA VAL A 22 -6.68 -1.37 -6.88
C VAL A 22 -7.03 -0.34 -5.81
N HIS A 23 -7.63 -0.78 -4.70
CA HIS A 23 -7.98 0.07 -3.58
C HIS A 23 -6.75 0.84 -3.03
N ASP A 24 -5.62 0.16 -2.85
CA ASP A 24 -4.39 0.79 -2.35
C ASP A 24 -3.82 1.83 -3.32
N ARG A 25 -3.93 1.61 -4.63
CA ARG A 25 -3.54 2.61 -5.64
C ARG A 25 -4.46 3.82 -5.65
N ILE A 26 -5.77 3.63 -5.48
CA ILE A 26 -6.75 4.72 -5.37
C ILE A 26 -6.42 5.59 -4.16
N ALA A 27 -6.23 4.98 -2.99
CA ALA A 27 -5.90 5.69 -1.76
C ALA A 27 -4.55 6.43 -1.86
N MET A 28 -3.58 5.86 -2.58
CA MET A 28 -2.32 6.55 -2.88
C MET A 28 -2.56 7.77 -3.78
N ALA A 29 -3.36 7.63 -4.85
CA ALA A 29 -3.66 8.72 -5.77
C ALA A 29 -4.39 9.89 -5.09
N GLU A 30 -5.31 9.60 -4.17
CA GLU A 30 -5.98 10.60 -3.31
C GLU A 30 -4.96 11.41 -2.51
N ARG A 31 -4.14 10.73 -1.70
CA ARG A 31 -3.08 11.38 -0.90
C ARG A 31 -2.11 12.19 -1.74
N PHE A 32 -1.78 11.71 -2.93
CA PHE A 32 -0.91 12.45 -3.85
C PHE A 32 -1.56 13.76 -4.31
N CYS A 33 -2.84 13.73 -4.68
CA CYS A 33 -3.58 14.93 -5.13
C CYS A 33 -3.82 15.92 -3.99
N GLU A 34 -4.14 15.45 -2.79
CA GLU A 34 -4.25 16.27 -1.58
C GLU A 34 -2.95 17.04 -1.35
N ARG A 35 -1.81 16.35 -1.40
CA ARG A 35 -0.50 16.99 -1.26
C ARG A 35 -0.21 18.05 -2.33
N LEU A 36 -0.58 17.81 -3.59
CA LEU A 36 -0.41 18.83 -4.62
C LEU A 36 -1.24 20.08 -4.33
N THR A 37 -2.43 19.89 -3.77
CA THR A 37 -3.33 20.98 -3.39
C THR A 37 -2.73 21.81 -2.24
N GLU A 38 -2.16 21.16 -1.22
CA GLU A 38 -1.45 21.83 -0.12
C GLU A 38 -0.24 22.66 -0.60
N LEU A 39 0.42 22.23 -1.67
CA LEU A 39 1.53 22.96 -2.29
C LEU A 39 1.08 24.09 -3.22
N ASN A 40 -0.23 24.38 -3.29
CA ASN A 40 -0.82 25.30 -4.26
C ASN A 40 -0.47 24.95 -5.72
N VAL A 41 -0.22 23.67 -6.01
CA VAL A 41 0.11 23.18 -7.35
C VAL A 41 -1.18 22.88 -8.11
N GLN A 42 -1.53 23.77 -9.04
CA GLN A 42 -2.75 23.66 -9.84
C GLN A 42 -2.51 22.79 -11.10
N ILE A 43 -2.72 21.49 -10.97
CA ILE A 43 -2.62 20.54 -12.08
C ILE A 43 -3.98 19.92 -12.36
N ARG A 44 -4.42 19.98 -13.63
CA ARG A 44 -5.71 19.42 -14.05
C ARG A 44 -5.65 18.00 -14.59
N TYR A 45 -4.51 17.60 -15.17
CA TYR A 45 -4.36 16.31 -15.86
C TYR A 45 -3.04 15.63 -15.54
N VAL A 46 -3.02 14.30 -15.58
CA VAL A 46 -1.82 13.47 -15.34
C VAL A 46 -0.70 13.83 -16.33
N HIS A 47 -1.04 14.25 -17.55
CA HIS A 47 -0.07 14.67 -18.56
C HIS A 47 0.81 15.85 -18.12
N HIS A 48 0.28 16.77 -17.31
CA HIS A 48 1.00 17.94 -16.82
C HIS A 48 1.91 17.65 -15.61
N LEU A 49 1.86 16.43 -15.05
CA LEU A 49 2.74 16.06 -13.94
C LEU A 49 4.20 16.07 -14.40
N LYS A 50 5.10 16.54 -13.54
CA LYS A 50 6.55 16.55 -13.77
C LYS A 50 7.22 15.72 -12.70
N ALA A 51 8.42 15.20 -12.98
CA ALA A 51 9.20 14.43 -12.02
C ALA A 51 9.35 15.17 -10.68
N LYS A 52 9.56 16.49 -10.71
CA LYS A 52 9.65 17.35 -9.52
C LYS A 52 8.46 17.24 -8.55
N HIS A 53 7.24 17.00 -9.05
CA HIS A 53 6.06 16.87 -8.19
C HIS A 53 6.06 15.54 -7.44
N ILE A 54 6.54 14.48 -8.09
CA ILE A 54 6.70 13.15 -7.51
C ILE A 54 7.86 13.16 -6.51
N GLU A 55 8.98 13.78 -6.86
CA GLU A 55 10.13 13.98 -5.97
C GLU A 55 9.71 14.73 -4.70
N ALA A 56 9.03 15.87 -4.83
CA ALA A 56 8.57 16.65 -3.69
C ALA A 56 7.60 15.87 -2.79
N TYR A 57 6.72 15.06 -3.39
CA TYR A 57 5.82 14.18 -2.64
C TYR A 57 6.60 13.15 -1.81
N ILE A 58 7.55 12.44 -2.43
CA ILE A 58 8.32 11.40 -1.75
C ILE A 58 9.22 11.99 -0.66
N GLN A 59 9.85 13.15 -0.92
CA GLN A 59 10.66 13.84 0.10
C GLN A 59 9.81 14.28 1.30
N MET A 60 8.59 14.78 1.08
CA MET A 60 7.68 15.08 2.18
C MET A 60 7.35 13.83 3.00
N ARG A 61 7.05 12.69 2.34
CA ARG A 61 6.73 11.45 3.05
C ARG A 61 7.95 10.89 3.81
N LEU A 62 9.15 11.08 3.30
CA LEU A 62 10.40 10.79 4.03
C LEU A 62 10.53 11.67 5.27
N ALA A 63 10.27 12.98 5.15
CA ALA A 63 10.30 13.92 6.28
C ALA A 63 9.25 13.59 7.36
N GLN A 64 8.11 13.00 6.97
CA GLN A 64 7.10 12.49 7.91
C GLN A 64 7.51 11.17 8.61
N GLY A 65 8.69 10.62 8.30
CA GLY A 65 9.17 9.37 8.91
C GLY A 65 8.46 8.11 8.39
N ILE A 66 7.82 8.17 7.23
CA ILE A 66 7.16 7.01 6.64
C ILE A 66 8.20 5.95 6.26
N GLN A 67 7.89 4.69 6.58
CA GLN A 67 8.77 3.57 6.28
C GLN A 67 9.08 3.48 4.79
N LYS A 68 10.35 3.27 4.45
CA LYS A 68 10.82 3.16 3.06
C LYS A 68 10.08 2.08 2.27
N GLN A 69 9.67 0.96 2.89
CA GLN A 69 8.89 -0.08 2.22
C GLN A 69 7.52 0.42 1.73
N THR A 70 6.86 1.26 2.52
CA THR A 70 5.60 1.91 2.12
C THR A 70 5.85 2.85 0.94
N LEU A 71 6.94 3.62 0.99
CA LEU A 71 7.33 4.51 -0.11
C LEU A 71 7.63 3.75 -1.41
N HIS A 72 8.26 2.57 -1.34
CA HIS A 72 8.44 1.71 -2.52
C HIS A 72 7.11 1.27 -3.14
N ASN A 73 6.12 0.93 -2.31
CA ASN A 73 4.80 0.57 -2.80
C ASN A 73 4.10 1.78 -3.45
N GLU A 74 4.27 2.97 -2.88
CA GLU A 74 3.72 4.20 -3.43
C GLU A 74 4.38 4.61 -4.74
N THR A 75 5.72 4.57 -4.85
CA THR A 75 6.40 4.84 -6.12
C THR A 75 6.06 3.81 -7.19
N ALA A 76 5.86 2.54 -6.83
CA ALA A 76 5.38 1.52 -7.76
C ALA A 76 3.94 1.82 -8.24
N ALA A 77 3.06 2.24 -7.33
CA ALA A 77 1.70 2.64 -7.63
C ALA A 77 1.66 3.86 -8.59
N ILE A 78 2.47 4.90 -8.31
CA ILE A 78 2.59 6.09 -9.16
C ILE A 78 3.07 5.69 -10.55
N ARG A 79 4.14 4.89 -10.65
CA ARG A 79 4.66 4.41 -11.94
C ARG A 79 3.62 3.64 -12.73
N LYS A 80 2.82 2.79 -12.07
CA LYS A 80 1.76 2.03 -12.74
C LYS A 80 0.66 2.95 -13.29
N ILE A 81 0.26 3.97 -12.54
CA ILE A 81 -0.72 4.98 -13.00
C ILE A 81 -0.16 5.78 -14.17
N LEU A 82 1.11 6.21 -14.11
CA LEU A 82 1.76 6.94 -15.20
C LEU A 82 1.87 6.10 -16.47
N THR A 83 2.22 4.82 -16.33
CA THR A 83 2.26 3.86 -17.44
C THR A 83 0.88 3.72 -18.08
N GLN A 84 -0.17 3.55 -17.26
CA GLN A 84 -1.56 3.47 -17.74
C GLN A 84 -2.02 4.75 -18.45
N ALA A 85 -1.49 5.91 -18.06
CA ALA A 85 -1.76 7.19 -18.70
C ALA A 85 -0.93 7.43 -19.98
N GLY A 86 -0.18 6.43 -20.47
CA GLY A 86 0.71 6.57 -21.63
C GLY A 86 1.99 7.36 -21.36
N ARG A 87 2.35 7.61 -20.09
CA ARG A 87 3.53 8.39 -19.69
C ARG A 87 4.71 7.52 -19.28
N GLU A 88 4.98 6.47 -20.05
CA GLU A 88 6.01 5.48 -19.74
C GLU A 88 7.41 6.09 -19.61
N LYS A 89 7.74 7.06 -20.47
CA LYS A 89 9.03 7.78 -20.40
C LYS A 89 9.24 8.44 -19.04
N LEU A 90 8.20 9.03 -18.46
CA LEU A 90 8.28 9.57 -17.10
C LEU A 90 8.33 8.43 -16.08
N ALA A 91 7.49 7.41 -16.24
CA ALA A 91 7.39 6.23 -15.35
C ALA A 91 8.72 5.46 -15.21
N GLN A 92 9.56 5.47 -16.25
CA GLN A 92 10.86 4.79 -16.30
C GLN A 92 12.04 5.75 -16.11
N SER A 93 11.79 7.05 -15.95
CA SER A 93 12.86 8.04 -15.81
C SER A 93 13.71 7.78 -14.56
N GLU A 94 15.02 8.00 -14.67
CA GLU A 94 15.95 7.80 -13.56
C GLU A 94 15.59 8.67 -12.35
N ARG A 95 15.04 9.86 -12.58
CA ARG A 95 14.60 10.81 -11.55
C ARG A 95 13.55 10.24 -10.59
N ILE A 96 12.67 9.37 -11.07
CA ILE A 96 11.65 8.72 -10.22
C ILE A 96 12.02 7.28 -9.82
N SER A 97 13.27 6.88 -10.10
CA SER A 97 13.79 5.60 -9.65
C SER A 97 13.92 5.59 -8.12
N ASN A 98 13.76 4.41 -7.51
CA ASN A 98 13.90 4.27 -6.06
C ASN A 98 15.31 4.68 -5.58
N LYS A 99 16.34 4.54 -6.43
CA LYS A 99 17.71 4.97 -6.13
C LYS A 99 17.79 6.50 -6.01
N SER A 100 17.32 7.22 -7.03
CA SER A 100 17.35 8.68 -7.06
C SER A 100 16.44 9.33 -6.01
N LEU A 101 15.37 8.65 -5.63
CA LEU A 101 14.46 9.10 -4.56
C LEU A 101 15.00 8.83 -3.14
N GLY A 102 16.23 8.34 -2.98
CA GLY A 102 16.82 8.05 -1.66
C GLY A 102 16.22 6.82 -0.97
N LEU A 103 15.49 5.99 -1.71
CA LEU A 103 14.82 4.80 -1.19
C LEU A 103 15.70 3.55 -1.29
N ALA A 104 17.01 3.69 -1.48
CA ALA A 104 17.94 2.55 -1.48
C ALA A 104 18.04 1.89 -0.08
N GLY A 105 18.40 0.61 -0.06
CA GLY A 105 18.68 -0.15 1.17
C GLY A 105 17.45 -0.75 1.86
N VAL A 106 16.30 -0.85 1.19
CA VAL A 106 15.12 -1.52 1.78
C VAL A 106 15.30 -3.03 1.71
N SER A 107 15.36 -3.67 2.87
CA SER A 107 15.31 -5.13 2.96
C SER A 107 13.90 -5.63 2.68
N ARG A 108 13.78 -6.66 1.84
CA ARG A 108 12.51 -7.38 1.64
C ARG A 108 12.19 -8.33 2.80
N ASN A 109 13.09 -8.48 3.77
CA ASN A 109 12.83 -9.26 4.97
C ASN A 109 11.79 -8.53 5.81
N GLY A 110 10.55 -9.01 5.73
CA GLY A 110 9.47 -8.50 6.55
C GLY A 110 9.77 -8.72 8.04
N THR A 111 9.26 -7.84 8.89
CA THR A 111 9.36 -7.95 10.36
C THR A 111 8.47 -9.05 10.95
N ARG A 112 7.75 -9.80 10.11
CA ARG A 112 6.83 -10.86 10.53
C ARG A 112 7.62 -12.06 11.02
N LYS A 113 7.59 -12.28 12.32
CA LYS A 113 8.16 -13.47 12.97
C LYS A 113 7.15 -14.62 12.93
N ALA A 114 7.65 -15.85 12.85
CA ALA A 114 6.82 -17.03 13.05
C ALA A 114 6.21 -17.00 14.46
N ILE A 115 4.96 -17.44 14.56
CA ILE A 115 4.30 -17.60 15.87
C ILE A 115 5.02 -18.73 16.61
N THR A 116 5.48 -18.47 17.83
CA THR A 116 6.10 -19.52 18.65
C THR A 116 5.02 -20.45 19.22
N PRO A 117 5.35 -21.72 19.51
CA PRO A 117 4.39 -22.67 20.09
C PRO A 117 3.76 -22.17 21.41
N GLU A 118 4.54 -21.48 22.24
CA GLU A 118 4.12 -20.96 23.55
C GLU A 118 3.10 -19.83 23.39
N TYR A 119 3.36 -18.91 22.46
CA TYR A 119 2.42 -17.82 22.14
C TYR A 119 1.11 -18.37 21.57
N TYR A 120 1.18 -19.42 20.75
CA TYR A 120 -0.01 -20.08 20.22
C TYR A 120 -0.86 -20.69 21.35
N GLN A 121 -0.24 -21.39 22.31
CA GLN A 121 -0.97 -21.99 23.44
C GLN A 121 -1.68 -20.93 24.29
N GLN A 122 -1.03 -19.81 24.58
CA GLN A 122 -1.64 -18.69 25.29
C GLN A 122 -2.86 -18.11 24.54
N MET A 123 -2.75 -17.98 23.21
CA MET A 123 -3.86 -17.51 22.38
C MET A 123 -5.00 -18.52 22.31
N ALA A 124 -4.71 -19.82 22.22
CA ALA A 124 -5.70 -20.89 22.19
C ALA A 124 -6.50 -20.93 23.51
N GLU A 125 -5.83 -20.78 24.64
CA GLU A 125 -6.49 -20.75 25.95
C GLU A 125 -7.38 -19.50 26.10
N THR A 126 -6.87 -18.35 25.68
CA THR A 126 -7.66 -17.10 25.66
C THR A 126 -8.87 -17.22 24.72
N ALA A 127 -8.73 -17.93 23.60
CA ALA A 127 -9.82 -18.16 22.66
C ALA A 127 -10.89 -19.08 23.23
N ARG A 128 -10.51 -20.20 23.87
CA ARG A 128 -11.45 -21.11 24.55
C ARG A 128 -12.30 -20.42 25.60
N LEU A 129 -11.68 -19.50 26.36
CA LEU A 129 -12.38 -18.72 27.39
C LEU A 129 -13.37 -17.69 26.79
N LYS A 130 -13.18 -17.29 25.54
CA LYS A 130 -14.02 -16.27 24.88
C LYS A 130 -15.14 -16.90 24.05
N ASP A 131 -14.80 -17.86 23.21
CA ASP A 131 -15.73 -18.48 22.28
C ASP A 131 -15.17 -19.82 21.75
N ALA A 132 -16.01 -20.85 21.78
CA ALA A 132 -15.63 -22.19 21.29
C ALA A 132 -15.36 -22.19 19.76
N GLY A 133 -16.07 -21.36 18.99
CA GLY A 133 -15.87 -21.21 17.56
C GLY A 133 -14.51 -20.60 17.21
N LEU A 134 -14.06 -19.60 17.97
CA LEU A 134 -12.73 -19.00 17.82
C LEU A 134 -11.61 -19.99 18.12
N ALA A 135 -11.77 -20.82 19.16
CA ALA A 135 -10.81 -21.86 19.49
C ALA A 135 -10.69 -22.91 18.37
N ALA A 136 -11.83 -23.39 17.85
CA ALA A 136 -11.87 -24.33 16.73
C ALA A 136 -11.25 -23.75 15.45
N ALA A 137 -11.50 -22.46 15.16
CA ALA A 137 -10.92 -21.78 14.00
C ALA A 137 -9.40 -21.62 14.11
N LEU A 138 -8.87 -21.34 15.31
CA LEU A 138 -7.43 -21.27 15.57
C LEU A 138 -6.73 -22.62 15.37
N GLU A 139 -7.34 -23.70 15.86
CA GLU A 139 -6.84 -25.06 15.70
C GLU A 139 -6.83 -25.51 14.24
N LEU A 140 -7.93 -25.28 13.53
CA LEU A 140 -8.02 -25.57 12.10
C LEU A 140 -7.01 -24.74 11.29
N ALA A 141 -6.80 -23.47 11.66
CA ALA A 141 -5.81 -22.62 11.01
C ALA A 141 -4.38 -23.15 11.17
N ARG A 142 -4.06 -23.71 12.35
CA ARG A 142 -2.76 -24.31 12.65
C ARG A 142 -2.50 -25.58 11.85
N LEU A 143 -3.49 -26.49 11.80
CA LEU A 143 -3.40 -27.76 11.09
C LEU A 143 -3.26 -27.57 9.57
N MET A 144 -3.98 -26.61 9.01
CA MET A 144 -3.96 -26.31 7.58
C MET A 144 -2.76 -25.45 7.14
N GLY A 145 -1.87 -25.07 8.07
CA GLY A 145 -0.68 -24.27 7.75
C GLY A 145 -0.99 -22.82 7.34
N TYR A 146 -2.18 -22.29 7.69
CA TYR A 146 -2.49 -20.90 7.40
C TYR A 146 -1.61 -19.99 8.26
N VAL A 147 -0.67 -19.31 7.62
CA VAL A 147 0.02 -18.18 8.26
C VAL A 147 -1.06 -17.17 8.60
N HIS A 148 -1.21 -16.86 9.88
CA HIS A 148 -2.20 -15.92 10.43
C HIS A 148 -1.92 -14.49 9.91
N ARG A 149 -2.12 -14.27 8.61
CA ARG A 149 -2.31 -12.96 8.02
C ARG A 149 -3.65 -12.52 8.59
N ARG A 150 -3.69 -11.37 9.29
CA ARG A 150 -4.92 -10.67 9.70
C ARG A 150 -5.82 -10.29 8.51
N ARG A 151 -6.17 -11.25 7.65
CA ARG A 151 -7.02 -11.11 6.47
C ARG A 151 -8.38 -11.77 6.67
N TYR A 152 -8.53 -12.56 7.73
CA TYR A 152 -9.79 -13.18 8.11
C TYR A 152 -10.05 -12.85 9.58
N ALA A 153 -10.34 -11.57 9.84
CA ALA A 153 -11.28 -11.27 10.91
C ALA A 153 -12.62 -11.80 10.37
N VAL A 154 -12.93 -13.02 10.78
CA VAL A 154 -14.17 -13.71 10.45
C VAL A 154 -15.31 -12.75 10.84
N HIS A 155 -16.14 -12.38 9.87
CA HIS A 155 -17.45 -11.82 10.16
C HIS A 155 -18.23 -12.91 10.90
N VAL A 156 -18.11 -12.95 12.22
CA VAL A 156 -19.04 -13.66 13.09
C VAL A 156 -20.10 -12.63 13.46
N HIS A 157 -21.02 -12.40 12.53
CA HIS A 157 -22.35 -11.89 12.83
C HIS A 157 -23.32 -13.00 12.46
N CYS A 158 -23.75 -13.73 13.47
CA CYS A 158 -25.09 -14.30 13.59
C CYS A 158 -25.40 -14.33 15.09
#